data_AF-V9LKG3-F1
#
_entry.id   AF-V9LKG3-F1
#
_cell.length_a   1.000
_cell.length_b   1.000
_cell.length_c   1.000
_cell.angle_alpha   90.00
_cell.angle_beta   90.00
_cell.angle_gamma   90.00
#
_symmetry.space_group_name_H-M   'P 1'
#
loop_
_entity.id
_entity.type
_entity.pdbx_description
1 polymer ?
#
loop_
_entity_poly.entity_id
_entity_poly.type
_entity_poly.pdbx_seq_one_letter_code
_entity_poly.pdbx_strand_id
1 'polypeptide(L)'
;MALNKEDDDYIWEPPSEAEVKVIQAKRERQDKISKLMSEYLLKGYRMLGETCQCGTVLLQDKQKKYYCVSCQELDSDVDKDNPALNPQAALSQVRERQRVFSGG
;
A
#
# COMPACT_ATOMS: atom_id res chain seq x y z
N MET A 1 2.62 -22.27 44.48
CA MET A 1 1.43 -22.61 43.66
C MET A 1 0.69 -21.32 43.35
N ALA A 2 0.62 -20.93 42.08
CA ALA A 2 -0.42 -20.11 41.45
C ALA A 2 0.03 -19.84 40.00
N LEU A 3 -0.15 -20.85 39.15
CA LEU A 3 -0.16 -20.66 37.70
C LEU A 3 -1.57 -20.22 37.29
N ASN A 4 -1.65 -19.54 36.14
CA ASN A 4 -2.84 -19.17 35.37
C ASN A 4 -3.36 -17.74 35.62
N LYS A 5 -2.67 -16.77 35.01
CA LYS A 5 -3.31 -15.53 34.57
C LYS A 5 -3.79 -15.78 33.14
N GLU A 6 -5.04 -16.23 33.08
CA GLU A 6 -6.01 -16.08 31.98
C GLU A 6 -5.38 -15.84 30.60
N ASP A 7 -5.26 -16.93 29.85
CA ASP A 7 -5.13 -16.92 28.41
C ASP A 7 -6.37 -16.20 27.83
N ASP A 8 -6.28 -14.89 27.68
CA ASP A 8 -7.22 -14.08 26.91
C ASP A 8 -7.41 -14.76 25.55
N ASP A 9 -8.64 -15.13 25.24
CA ASP A 9 -9.04 -15.91 24.08
C ASP A 9 -8.64 -15.20 22.77
N TYR A 10 -7.40 -15.39 22.32
CA TYR A 10 -6.90 -14.98 21.01
C TYR A 10 -7.53 -15.88 19.92
N ILE A 11 -8.85 -15.81 19.80
CA ILE A 11 -9.60 -16.40 18.71
C ILE A 11 -9.25 -15.60 17.46
N TRP A 12 -8.35 -16.16 16.65
CA TRP A 12 -8.05 -15.61 15.34
C TRP A 12 -9.31 -15.69 14.48
N GLU A 13 -9.80 -14.53 14.05
CA GLU A 13 -10.89 -14.44 13.09
C GLU A 13 -10.32 -14.16 11.69
N PRO A 14 -10.81 -14.85 10.65
CA PRO A 14 -10.41 -14.58 9.29
C PRO A 14 -10.86 -13.17 8.87
N PRO A 15 -10.05 -12.46 8.06
CA PRO A 15 -10.39 -11.13 7.58
C PRO A 15 -11.68 -11.17 6.73
N SER A 16 -12.43 -10.08 6.79
CA SER A 16 -13.64 -9.90 5.98
C SER A 16 -13.31 -9.85 4.48
N GLU A 17 -14.31 -10.11 3.63
CA GLU A 17 -14.15 -10.06 2.17
C GLU A 17 -13.60 -8.70 1.69
N ALA A 18 -14.03 -7.61 2.32
CA ALA A 18 -13.56 -6.26 2.01
C ALA A 18 -12.06 -6.10 2.36
N GLU A 19 -11.63 -6.60 3.51
CA GLU A 19 -10.22 -6.58 3.92
C GLU A 19 -9.36 -7.44 3.01
N VAL A 20 -9.83 -8.63 2.62
CA VAL A 20 -9.14 -9.51 1.68
C VAL A 20 -8.90 -8.80 0.35
N LYS A 21 -9.90 -8.10 -0.18
CA LYS A 21 -9.77 -7.31 -1.42
C LYS A 21 -8.70 -6.23 -1.30
N VAL A 22 -8.66 -5.51 -0.18
CA VAL A 22 -7.63 -4.48 0.07
C VAL A 22 -6.23 -5.11 0.21
N ILE A 23 -6.10 -6.23 0.93
CA ILE A 23 -4.83 -6.95 1.08
C ILE A 23 -4.33 -7.42 -0.28
N GLN A 24 -5.22 -7.99 -1.10
CA GLN A 24 -4.89 -8.47 -2.43
C GLN A 24 -4.42 -7.34 -3.35
N ALA A 25 -5.16 -6.21 -3.39
CA ALA A 25 -4.76 -5.04 -4.17
C ALA A 25 -3.39 -4.48 -3.73
N LYS A 26 -3.12 -4.44 -2.41
CA LYS A 26 -1.82 -4.05 -1.88
C LYS A 26 -0.72 -5.02 -2.31
N ARG A 27 -0.97 -6.33 -2.26
CA ARG A 27 -0.01 -7.36 -2.67
C ARG A 27 0.35 -7.25 -4.14
N GLU A 28 -0.65 -7.11 -5.01
CA GLU A 28 -0.42 -6.93 -6.45
C GLU A 28 0.39 -5.68 -6.77
N ARG A 29 0.14 -4.58 -6.05
CA ARG A 29 0.96 -3.37 -6.17
C ARG A 29 2.41 -3.63 -5.74
N GLN A 30 2.62 -4.32 -4.63
CA GLN A 30 3.98 -4.66 -4.15
C GLN A 30 4.72 -5.61 -5.11
N ASP A 31 4.01 -6.54 -5.73
CA ASP A 31 4.60 -7.45 -6.72
C ASP A 31 5.07 -6.69 -7.96
N LYS A 32 4.29 -5.71 -8.44
CA LYS A 32 4.70 -4.80 -9.53
C LYS A 32 5.93 -3.97 -9.16
N ILE A 33 5.97 -3.41 -7.95
CA ILE A 33 7.13 -2.67 -7.44
C ILE A 33 8.37 -3.57 -7.40
N SER A 34 8.23 -4.78 -6.87
CA SER A 34 9.34 -5.74 -6.74
C SER A 34 9.90 -6.14 -8.11
N LYS A 35 9.03 -6.32 -9.11
CA LYS A 35 9.42 -6.60 -10.49
C LYS A 35 10.20 -5.44 -11.10
N LEU A 36 9.69 -4.20 -11.00
CA LEU A 36 10.40 -3.03 -11.54
C LEU A 36 11.73 -2.82 -10.84
N MET A 37 11.76 -2.94 -9.52
CA MET A 37 12.98 -2.80 -8.73
C MET A 37 14.05 -3.78 -9.20
N SER A 38 13.71 -5.05 -9.41
CA SER A 38 14.68 -6.04 -9.90
C SER A 38 15.21 -5.69 -11.30
N GLU A 39 14.36 -5.22 -12.20
CA GLU A 39 14.77 -4.76 -13.53
C GLU A 39 15.75 -3.57 -13.46
N TYR A 40 15.51 -2.59 -12.59
CA TYR A 40 16.42 -1.45 -12.42
C TYR A 40 17.75 -1.85 -11.77
N LEU A 41 17.76 -2.78 -10.82
CA LEU A 41 19.00 -3.33 -10.26
C LEU A 41 19.84 -4.02 -11.34
N LEU A 42 19.21 -4.80 -12.23
CA LEU A 42 19.90 -5.42 -13.37
C LEU A 42 20.44 -4.39 -14.38
N LYS A 43 19.80 -3.23 -14.53
CA LYS A 43 20.32 -2.08 -15.30
C LYS A 43 21.52 -1.38 -14.62
N GLY A 44 21.87 -1.79 -13.40
CA GLY A 44 23.01 -1.29 -12.64
C GLY A 44 22.67 -0.11 -11.72
N TYR A 45 21.40 0.01 -11.31
CA TYR A 45 21.01 0.92 -10.23
C TYR A 45 21.42 0.30 -8.88
N ARG A 46 21.60 1.16 -7.88
CA ARG A 46 22.00 0.75 -6.52
C ARG A 46 20.86 0.96 -5.54
N MET A 47 20.49 -0.07 -4.78
CA MET A 47 19.55 0.06 -3.68
C MET A 47 20.17 0.85 -2.52
N LEU A 48 19.42 1.80 -1.95
CA LEU A 48 19.83 2.60 -0.80
C LEU A 48 19.17 2.07 0.48
N GLY A 49 19.72 2.44 1.64
CA GLY A 49 19.10 2.20 2.95
C GLY A 49 18.05 3.24 3.32
N GLU A 50 17.55 4.00 2.35
CA GLU A 50 16.60 5.10 2.51
C GLU A 50 15.30 4.79 1.75
N THR A 51 14.18 5.27 2.26
CA THR A 51 12.85 5.08 1.67
C THR A 51 12.29 6.40 1.16
N CYS A 52 11.54 6.32 0.06
CA CYS A 52 10.72 7.43 -0.42
C CYS A 52 9.56 7.70 0.55
N GLN A 53 8.91 8.85 0.41
CA GLN A 53 7.71 9.21 1.19
C GLN A 53 6.54 8.22 1.01
N CYS A 54 6.49 7.50 -0.11
CA CYS A 54 5.52 6.43 -0.35
C CYS A 54 5.86 5.10 0.37
N GLY A 55 7.02 5.02 1.03
CA GLY A 55 7.51 3.83 1.74
C GLY A 55 8.35 2.86 0.89
N THR A 56 8.45 3.06 -0.43
CA THR A 56 9.31 2.23 -1.30
C THR A 56 10.79 2.62 -1.14
N VAL A 57 11.68 1.63 -1.11
CA VAL A 57 13.14 1.87 -1.06
C VAL A 57 13.63 2.69 -2.25
N LEU A 58 14.51 3.65 -2.00
CA LEU A 58 15.12 4.48 -3.04
C LEU A 58 16.22 3.71 -3.77
N LEU A 59 16.29 3.91 -5.08
CA LEU A 59 17.40 3.48 -5.91
C LEU A 59 18.24 4.69 -6.30
N GLN A 60 19.52 4.46 -6.59
CA GLN A 60 20.41 5.44 -7.15
C GLN A 60 20.85 5.01 -8.55
N ASP A 61 20.72 5.91 -9.52
CA ASP A 61 21.18 5.70 -10.88
C ASP A 61 22.71 5.85 -11.01
N LYS A 62 23.24 5.64 -12.23
CA LYS A 62 24.66 5.80 -12.52
C LYS A 62 25.15 7.26 -12.38
N GLN A 63 24.24 8.23 -12.44
CA GLN A 63 24.51 9.68 -12.29
C GLN A 63 24.36 10.15 -10.84
N LYS A 64 24.23 9.23 -9.88
CA LYS A 64 24.03 9.49 -8.44
C LYS A 64 22.70 10.14 -8.06
N LYS A 65 21.72 10.18 -8.97
CA LYS A 65 20.37 10.69 -8.71
C LYS A 65 19.53 9.65 -7.97
N TYR A 66 18.74 10.11 -7.00
CA TYR A 66 17.75 9.27 -6.30
C TYR A 66 16.50 9.06 -7.17
N TYR A 67 16.00 7.84 -7.15
CA TYR A 67 14.93 7.38 -8.01
C TYR A 67 14.01 6.42 -7.23
N CYS A 68 12.70 6.65 -7.32
CA CYS A 68 11.67 5.80 -6.71
C CYS A 68 10.86 5.11 -7.81
N VAL A 69 10.98 3.78 -7.91
CA VAL A 69 10.29 2.99 -8.93
C VAL A 69 8.76 3.05 -8.80
N SER A 70 8.22 3.19 -7.57
CA SER A 70 6.78 3.34 -7.36
C SER A 70 6.28 4.64 -7.97
N CYS A 71 6.84 5.77 -7.53
CA CYS A 71 6.32 7.08 -7.89
C CYS A 71 6.53 7.43 -9.36
N GLN A 72 7.58 6.92 -9.99
CA GLN A 72 7.95 7.27 -11.36
C GLN A 72 7.27 6.37 -12.40
N GLU A 73 6.99 5.11 -12.07
CA GLU A 73 6.52 4.12 -13.06
C GLU A 73 5.10 3.59 -12.79
N LEU A 74 4.60 3.69 -11.55
CA LEU A 74 3.26 3.17 -11.19
C LEU A 74 2.28 4.30 -10.87
N ASP A 75 2.74 5.34 -10.18
CA ASP A 75 1.88 6.46 -9.76
C ASP A 75 1.86 7.59 -10.81
N SER A 76 2.48 7.40 -11.97
CA SER A 76 2.64 8.41 -13.03
C SER A 76 1.47 8.54 -14.01
N ASP A 77 0.52 7.59 -14.04
CA ASP A 77 -0.62 7.64 -14.99
C ASP A 77 -2.03 7.29 -14.43
N VAL A 78 -2.20 6.91 -13.15
CA VAL A 78 -3.50 6.44 -12.58
C VAL A 78 -3.36 6.42 -11.05
N ASP A 79 -4.27 6.79 -10.14
CA ASP A 79 -5.71 7.02 -10.11
C ASP A 79 -6.01 7.97 -8.92
N LYS A 80 -6.55 9.17 -9.16
CA LYS A 80 -7.02 10.04 -8.05
C LYS A 80 -8.26 9.48 -7.33
N ASP A 81 -8.87 8.45 -7.90
CA ASP A 81 -10.16 7.91 -7.49
C ASP A 81 -10.10 6.47 -6.96
N ASN A 82 -8.93 5.92 -6.62
CA ASN A 82 -8.86 4.58 -6.02
C ASN A 82 -9.06 4.65 -4.49
N PRO A 83 -10.25 4.31 -3.96
CA PRO A 83 -10.55 4.39 -2.52
C PRO A 83 -9.72 3.40 -1.68
N ALA A 84 -9.09 2.40 -2.30
CA ALA A 84 -8.21 1.46 -1.59
C ALA A 84 -6.82 2.04 -1.30
N LEU A 85 -6.45 3.15 -1.95
CA LEU A 85 -5.11 3.75 -1.87
C LEU A 85 -5.13 5.18 -1.32
N ASN A 86 -6.30 5.83 -1.26
CA ASN A 86 -6.44 7.18 -0.69
C ASN A 86 -7.50 7.22 0.43
N PRO A 87 -7.12 7.42 1.71
CA PRO A 87 -8.08 7.52 2.82
C PRO A 87 -9.05 8.71 2.68
N GLN A 88 -8.66 9.79 1.99
CA GLN A 88 -9.58 10.90 1.69
C GLN A 88 -10.65 10.53 0.65
N ALA A 89 -10.34 9.64 -0.30
CA ALA A 89 -11.32 9.16 -1.28
C ALA A 89 -12.35 8.21 -0.62
N ALA A 90 -11.90 7.35 0.29
CA ALA A 90 -12.79 6.50 1.10
C ALA A 90 -13.77 7.34 1.94
N LEU A 91 -13.31 8.42 2.56
CA LEU A 91 -14.17 9.33 3.34
C LEU A 91 -15.17 10.10 2.46
N SER A 92 -14.79 10.48 1.24
CA SER A 92 -15.69 11.16 0.31
C SER A 92 -16.86 10.26 -0.12
N GLN A 93 -16.59 8.98 -0.44
CA GLN A 93 -17.64 8.02 -0.82
C GLN A 93 -18.64 7.75 0.32
N VAL A 94 -18.18 7.67 1.57
CA VAL A 94 -19.07 7.53 2.74
C VAL A 94 -19.97 8.75 2.89
N ARG A 95 -19.41 9.95 2.71
CA ARG A 95 -20.14 11.22 2.82
C ARG A 95 -21.17 11.39 1.72
N GLU A 96 -20.89 10.92 0.51
CA GLU A 96 -21.83 10.93 -0.61
C GLU A 96 -23.00 9.98 -0.38
N ARG A 97 -22.73 8.75 0.10
CA ARG A 97 -23.77 7.77 0.47
C ARG A 97 -24.71 8.28 1.57
N GLN A 98 -24.21 9.02 2.55
CA GLN A 98 -25.04 9.61 3.61
C GLN A 98 -25.96 10.73 3.11
N ARG A 99 -25.55 11.48 2.08
CA ARG A 99 -26.40 12.54 1.49
C ARG A 99 -27.56 11.98 0.67
N VAL A 100 -27.34 10.89 -0.06
CA VAL A 100 -28.41 10.23 -0.84
C VAL A 100 -29.50 9.65 0.08
N PHE A 101 -29.15 9.20 1.29
CA PHE A 101 -30.10 8.64 2.24
C PHE A 101 -30.89 9.71 3.04
N SER A 102 -30.44 10.97 3.04
CA SER A 102 -31.03 12.06 3.85
C SER A 102 -31.91 13.03 3.03
N GLY A 103 -32.09 12.77 1.74
CA GLY A 103 -32.87 13.59 0.81
C GLY A 103 -34.13 12.89 0.29
N GLY A 104 -34.87 12.22 1.19
CA GLY A 104 -36.23 11.74 0.94
C GLY A 104 -37.27 12.77 1.36
#